data_AF-A0A3S0ARX1-F1
#
_entry.id   AF-A0A3S0ARX1-F1
#
_cell.length_a   1.000
_cell.length_b   1.000
_cell.length_c   1.000
_cell.angle_alpha   90.00
_cell.angle_beta   90.00
_cell.angle_gamma   90.00
#
_symmetry.space_group_name_H-M   'P 1'
#
loop_
_entity.id
_entity.type
_entity.pdbx_description
1 polymer ?
#
loop_
_entity_poly.entity_id
_entity_poly.type
_entity_poly.pdbx_seq_one_letter_code
_entity_poly.pdbx_strand_id
1 'polypeptide(L)'
;MKILSIEPTPSPNSMKLNMDEALPAGRRDTYTKANRAQAPASVQELLDVPGVLSVFLAADFIAVDRNPKGDWPLILGRAREIFGEAQPAEGGAAAPIQPQADTAFGEAQVLVQMFRGIPLQVRVRAGSEEARVAMPTRFTEAAVRAGTASPNLIKERKLEEFGVRYGELNDIAGEIVQELDASYDDARLEELVSRAMQETPDAPEAPETAGDADVSAAAEQLRSPDWKLRYAALQKIQPSLETLPLLVHALHDENTSIRRLATVYLGDIKEPEVLPHLYRALEDDTPAVRRTAGDTLSDLGDPAAIPAMAKALADRNKLVRWRAARFLYEVGDRSALDALRAAADDPEFEVRMQVKIALERIEGGHAAEGSVWQQMTRRNEQ
;
A
#
# COMPACT_ATOMS: atom_id res chain seq x y z
N MET A 1 -4.18 -25.19 -19.70
CA MET A 1 -4.31 -23.93 -18.93
C MET A 1 -4.85 -22.83 -19.82
N LYS A 2 -6.11 -22.46 -19.59
CA LYS A 2 -6.82 -21.31 -20.14
C LYS A 2 -7.25 -20.38 -19.01
N ILE A 3 -7.43 -19.10 -19.33
CA ILE A 3 -7.92 -18.11 -18.38
C ILE A 3 -9.44 -18.28 -18.21
N LEU A 4 -9.88 -18.40 -16.94
CA LEU A 4 -11.29 -18.40 -16.54
C LEU A 4 -11.77 -16.98 -16.25
N SER A 5 -11.02 -16.24 -15.46
CA SER A 5 -11.33 -14.86 -15.07
C SER A 5 -10.06 -14.10 -14.72
N ILE A 6 -10.15 -12.77 -14.76
CA ILE A 6 -9.04 -11.87 -14.39
C ILE A 6 -9.55 -10.96 -13.27
N GLU A 7 -8.85 -10.99 -12.14
CA GLU A 7 -9.17 -10.27 -10.93
C GLU A 7 -8.06 -9.26 -10.60
N PRO A 8 -8.40 -8.01 -10.26
CA PRO A 8 -7.45 -7.07 -9.72
C PRO A 8 -7.02 -7.48 -8.31
N THR A 9 -5.77 -7.19 -7.93
CA THR A 9 -5.26 -7.43 -6.58
C THR A 9 -5.32 -6.15 -5.73
N PRO A 10 -4.95 -6.18 -4.43
CA PRO A 10 -4.78 -4.95 -3.63
C PRO A 10 -3.70 -4.00 -4.14
N SER A 11 -2.84 -4.43 -5.07
CA SER A 11 -1.93 -3.57 -5.82
C SER A 11 -2.50 -3.32 -7.23
N PRO A 12 -2.55 -2.06 -7.70
CA PRO A 12 -2.97 -1.73 -9.07
C PRO A 12 -1.97 -2.23 -10.14
N ASN A 13 -0.78 -2.66 -9.73
CA ASN A 13 0.27 -3.16 -10.61
C ASN A 13 0.35 -4.69 -10.65
N SER A 14 -0.58 -5.38 -10.00
CA SER A 14 -0.67 -6.84 -10.04
C SER A 14 -2.09 -7.29 -10.36
N MET A 15 -2.20 -8.26 -11.27
CA MET A 15 -3.46 -8.90 -11.66
C MET A 15 -3.35 -10.42 -11.52
N LYS A 16 -4.43 -11.01 -11.04
CA LYS A 16 -4.60 -12.44 -10.86
C LYS A 16 -5.41 -12.99 -12.04
N LEU A 17 -4.85 -13.96 -12.76
CA LEU A 17 -5.52 -14.73 -13.80
C LEU A 17 -5.87 -16.10 -13.22
N ASN A 18 -7.16 -16.34 -12.98
CA ASN A 18 -7.62 -17.66 -12.55
C ASN A 18 -7.60 -18.63 -13.73
N MET A 19 -7.10 -19.83 -13.51
CA MET A 19 -6.85 -20.81 -14.57
C MET A 19 -7.81 -22.00 -14.47
N ASP A 20 -8.11 -22.63 -15.61
CA ASP A 20 -8.99 -23.82 -15.69
C ASP A 20 -8.34 -25.13 -15.19
N GLU A 21 -7.01 -25.15 -15.13
CA GLU A 21 -6.22 -26.29 -14.71
C GLU A 21 -5.37 -25.91 -13.50
N ALA A 22 -5.43 -26.76 -12.46
CA ALA A 22 -4.59 -26.60 -11.29
C ALA A 22 -3.22 -27.27 -11.48
N LEU A 23 -2.14 -26.53 -11.25
CA LEU A 23 -0.80 -27.07 -11.06
C LEU A 23 -0.72 -27.92 -9.78
N PRO A 24 0.23 -28.87 -9.69
CA PRO A 24 0.39 -29.73 -8.52
C PRO A 24 0.44 -28.94 -7.21
N ALA A 25 -0.30 -29.41 -6.21
CA ALA A 25 -0.40 -28.76 -4.90
C ALA A 25 1.00 -28.52 -4.30
N GLY A 26 1.24 -27.31 -3.79
CA GLY A 26 2.51 -26.90 -3.18
C GLY A 26 3.50 -26.23 -4.14
N ARG A 27 3.23 -26.18 -5.45
CA ARG A 27 4.06 -25.44 -6.40
C ARG A 27 3.76 -23.93 -6.30
N ARG A 28 4.79 -23.15 -5.96
CA ARG A 28 4.76 -21.68 -5.88
C ARG A 28 6.06 -21.15 -6.48
N ASP A 29 6.01 -20.79 -7.75
CA ASP A 29 7.20 -20.34 -8.48
C ASP A 29 7.03 -18.89 -8.92
N THR A 30 8.01 -18.05 -8.61
CA THR A 30 8.10 -16.68 -9.15
C THR A 30 9.14 -16.63 -10.26
N TYR A 31 8.71 -16.21 -11.44
CA TYR A 31 9.58 -15.97 -12.57
C TYR A 31 9.71 -14.48 -12.86
N THR A 32 10.91 -14.08 -13.24
CA THR A 32 11.32 -12.73 -13.59
C THR A 32 12.17 -12.82 -14.85
N LYS A 33 12.56 -11.67 -15.41
CA LYS A 33 13.51 -11.64 -16.53
C LYS A 33 14.86 -12.31 -16.21
N ALA A 34 15.26 -12.36 -14.94
CA ALA A 34 16.53 -12.94 -14.52
C ALA A 34 16.56 -14.48 -14.54
N ASN A 35 15.44 -15.13 -14.21
CA ASN A 35 15.30 -16.59 -14.19
C ASN A 35 14.34 -17.12 -15.28
N ARG A 36 14.03 -16.30 -16.29
CA ARG A 36 13.13 -16.60 -17.41
C ARG A 36 13.37 -17.97 -18.06
N ALA A 37 14.63 -18.36 -18.26
CA ALA A 37 14.97 -19.63 -18.91
C ALA A 37 14.47 -20.88 -18.15
N GLN A 38 14.16 -20.74 -16.87
CA GLN A 38 13.62 -21.81 -16.03
C GLN A 38 12.07 -21.89 -16.07
N ALA A 39 11.43 -20.89 -16.67
CA ALA A 39 9.97 -20.79 -16.73
C ALA A 39 9.38 -21.68 -17.84
N PRO A 40 8.12 -22.13 -17.72
CA PRO A 40 7.38 -22.75 -18.83
C PRO A 40 7.32 -21.81 -20.05
N ALA A 41 7.22 -22.38 -21.26
CA ALA A 41 7.23 -21.59 -22.52
C ALA A 41 6.18 -20.46 -22.54
N SER A 42 4.95 -20.74 -22.10
CA SER A 42 3.89 -19.73 -22.00
C SER A 42 4.24 -18.58 -21.03
N VAL A 43 4.90 -18.88 -19.92
CA VAL A 43 5.35 -17.86 -18.95
C VAL A 43 6.55 -17.08 -19.49
N GLN A 44 7.43 -17.72 -20.26
CA GLN A 44 8.51 -17.04 -20.97
C GLN A 44 7.97 -16.01 -21.96
N GLU A 45 6.97 -16.38 -22.74
CA GLU A 45 6.29 -15.48 -23.69
C GLU A 45 5.61 -14.31 -22.96
N LEU A 46 4.99 -14.57 -21.80
CA LEU A 46 4.36 -13.51 -21.00
C LEU A 46 5.38 -12.54 -20.41
N LEU A 47 6.52 -13.04 -19.91
CA LEU A 47 7.62 -12.21 -19.40
C LEU A 47 8.27 -11.32 -20.46
N ASP A 48 8.14 -11.69 -21.74
CA ASP A 48 8.63 -10.90 -22.87
C ASP A 48 7.70 -9.75 -23.24
N VAL A 49 6.45 -9.76 -22.75
CA VAL A 49 5.52 -8.67 -23.01
C VAL A 49 6.03 -7.38 -22.37
N PRO A 50 6.12 -6.27 -23.13
CA PRO A 50 6.54 -4.98 -22.58
C PRO A 50 5.68 -4.57 -21.39
N GLY A 51 6.32 -4.23 -20.28
CA GLY A 51 5.63 -3.85 -19.04
C GLY A 51 5.65 -4.93 -17.95
N VAL A 52 5.76 -6.22 -18.29
CA VAL A 52 5.75 -7.31 -17.29
C VAL A 52 7.08 -7.36 -16.52
N LEU A 53 6.99 -7.40 -15.19
CA LEU A 53 8.12 -7.52 -14.25
C LEU A 53 8.30 -8.96 -13.78
N SER A 54 7.23 -9.56 -13.27
CA SER A 54 7.22 -10.90 -12.71
C SER A 54 5.93 -11.64 -13.03
N VAL A 55 6.03 -12.96 -13.04
CA VAL A 55 4.90 -13.87 -13.16
C VAL A 55 5.01 -14.90 -12.06
N PHE A 56 4.05 -14.92 -11.16
CA PHE A 56 3.93 -15.89 -10.09
C PHE A 56 2.93 -16.98 -10.47
N LEU A 57 3.37 -18.23 -10.44
CA LEU A 57 2.53 -19.39 -10.63
C LEU A 57 2.13 -19.97 -9.28
N ALA A 58 0.82 -20.01 -9.02
CA ALA A 58 0.23 -20.77 -7.93
C ALA A 58 -0.52 -21.98 -8.48
N ALA A 59 -1.12 -22.78 -7.58
CA ALA A 59 -1.85 -23.98 -7.96
C ALA A 59 -2.96 -23.67 -8.97
N ASP A 60 -3.82 -22.69 -8.70
CA ASP A 60 -5.05 -22.43 -9.45
C ASP A 60 -5.08 -21.07 -10.16
N PHE A 61 -4.02 -20.26 -10.02
CA PHE A 61 -3.94 -18.94 -10.64
C PHE A 61 -2.51 -18.56 -11.02
N ILE A 62 -2.42 -17.58 -11.93
CA ILE A 62 -1.19 -16.87 -12.28
C ILE A 62 -1.33 -15.43 -11.81
N ALA A 63 -0.40 -14.90 -11.03
CA ALA A 63 -0.32 -13.46 -10.78
C ALA A 63 0.74 -12.84 -11.69
N VAL A 64 0.36 -11.76 -12.37
CA VAL A 64 1.25 -11.00 -13.25
C VAL A 64 1.48 -9.66 -12.61
N ASP A 65 2.73 -9.33 -12.36
CA ASP A 65 3.12 -8.01 -11.90
C ASP A 65 3.71 -7.23 -13.07
N ARG A 66 3.28 -5.98 -13.21
CA ARG A 66 3.84 -5.06 -14.20
C ARG A 66 4.66 -3.97 -13.51
N ASN A 67 5.54 -3.35 -14.28
CA ASN A 67 6.09 -2.07 -13.85
C ASN A 67 4.99 -1.01 -13.88
N PRO A 68 5.09 0.05 -13.08
CA PRO A 68 4.03 1.05 -13.01
C PRO A 68 3.65 1.65 -14.38
N LYS A 69 4.59 1.77 -15.33
CA LYS A 69 4.40 2.32 -16.68
C LYS A 69 3.87 1.29 -17.70
N GLY A 70 3.66 0.02 -17.31
CA GLY A 70 3.22 -1.04 -18.22
C GLY A 70 1.76 -0.86 -18.65
N ASP A 71 1.41 -1.28 -19.87
CA ASP A 71 0.06 -1.12 -20.42
C ASP A 71 -0.78 -2.38 -20.16
N TRP A 72 -1.77 -2.31 -19.24
CA TRP A 72 -2.62 -3.45 -18.92
C TRP A 72 -3.43 -3.97 -20.12
N PRO A 73 -4.14 -3.14 -20.90
CA PRO A 73 -4.75 -3.55 -22.16
C PRO A 73 -3.84 -4.42 -23.04
N LEU A 74 -2.60 -4.00 -23.25
CA LEU A 74 -1.61 -4.79 -24.01
C LEU A 74 -1.27 -6.10 -23.29
N ILE A 75 -0.91 -6.04 -22.00
CA ILE A 75 -0.47 -7.20 -21.23
C ILE A 75 -1.56 -8.27 -21.17
N LEU A 76 -2.80 -7.88 -20.86
CA LEU A 76 -3.93 -8.80 -20.77
C LEU A 76 -4.34 -9.33 -22.15
N GLY A 77 -4.25 -8.50 -23.21
CA GLY A 77 -4.46 -8.96 -24.58
C GLY A 77 -3.47 -10.07 -24.96
N ARG A 78 -2.18 -9.87 -24.66
CA ARG A 78 -1.14 -10.88 -24.88
C ARG A 78 -1.33 -12.12 -23.99
N ALA A 79 -1.72 -11.95 -22.73
CA ALA A 79 -2.01 -13.07 -21.85
C ALA A 79 -3.15 -13.94 -22.40
N ARG A 80 -4.22 -13.33 -22.91
CA ARG A 80 -5.33 -14.05 -23.57
C ARG A 80 -4.88 -14.79 -24.82
N GLU A 81 -3.97 -14.23 -25.61
CA GLU A 81 -3.42 -14.91 -26.79
C GLU A 81 -2.53 -16.11 -26.41
N ILE A 82 -1.75 -15.99 -25.32
CA ILE A 82 -0.81 -17.02 -24.86
C ILE A 82 -1.55 -18.21 -24.22
N PHE A 83 -2.49 -17.93 -23.31
CA PHE A 83 -3.17 -18.98 -22.53
C PHE A 83 -4.53 -19.38 -23.13
N GLY A 84 -5.14 -18.52 -23.96
CA GLY A 84 -6.52 -18.68 -24.40
C GLY A 84 -7.53 -18.36 -23.29
N GLU A 85 -8.80 -18.25 -23.67
CA GLU A 85 -9.92 -18.13 -22.73
C GLU A 85 -10.79 -19.39 -22.79
N ALA A 86 -11.22 -19.88 -21.62
CA ALA A 86 -12.36 -20.79 -21.56
C ALA A 86 -13.62 -19.98 -21.91
N GLN A 87 -14.55 -20.54 -22.69
CA GLN A 87 -15.73 -19.83 -23.22
C GLN A 87 -16.40 -18.88 -22.21
N PRO A 88 -16.84 -17.68 -22.64
CA PRO A 88 -17.41 -16.70 -21.74
C PRO A 88 -18.77 -17.18 -21.20
N ALA A 89 -18.99 -17.02 -19.89
CA ALA A 89 -20.34 -16.72 -19.42
C ALA A 89 -20.69 -15.34 -20.00
N GLU A 90 -21.81 -15.25 -20.70
CA GLU A 90 -22.23 -14.08 -21.47
C GLU A 90 -22.20 -12.78 -20.64
N GLY A 91 -21.42 -11.79 -21.09
CA GLY A 91 -21.50 -10.41 -20.62
C GLY A 91 -20.18 -9.64 -20.68
N GLY A 92 -20.00 -8.80 -21.71
CA GLY A 92 -19.00 -7.71 -21.67
C GLY A 92 -17.83 -7.81 -22.65
N ALA A 93 -18.10 -7.73 -23.96
CA ALA A 93 -17.04 -7.44 -24.93
C ALA A 93 -16.52 -6.00 -24.73
N ALA A 94 -15.30 -5.84 -24.21
CA ALA A 94 -14.60 -4.56 -24.22
C ALA A 94 -13.86 -4.37 -25.55
N ALA A 95 -14.18 -3.28 -26.25
CA ALA A 95 -13.51 -2.87 -27.49
C ALA A 95 -12.01 -2.58 -27.27
N PRO A 96 -11.15 -2.73 -28.29
CA PRO A 96 -9.72 -2.47 -28.17
C PRO A 96 -9.48 -0.96 -27.99
N ILE A 97 -8.90 -0.59 -26.85
CA ILE A 97 -8.53 0.80 -26.52
C ILE A 97 -7.08 1.02 -26.95
N GLN A 98 -6.82 2.09 -27.70
CA GLN A 98 -5.48 2.51 -28.11
C GLN A 98 -4.67 3.00 -26.89
N PRO A 99 -3.34 2.82 -26.88
CA PRO A 99 -2.51 3.19 -25.75
C PRO A 99 -2.42 4.72 -25.67
N GLN A 100 -3.01 5.32 -24.62
CA GLN A 100 -2.53 6.61 -24.13
C GLN A 100 -1.35 6.33 -23.20
N ALA A 101 -0.15 6.52 -23.74
CA ALA A 101 1.07 6.56 -22.97
C ALA A 101 1.05 7.82 -22.09
N ASP A 102 0.78 7.64 -20.79
CA ASP A 102 1.38 8.39 -19.67
C ASP A 102 0.51 8.26 -18.39
N THR A 103 0.39 7.06 -17.81
CA THR A 103 -0.35 6.92 -16.54
C THR A 103 0.20 5.83 -15.63
N ALA A 104 1.50 5.84 -15.32
CA ALA A 104 1.98 4.98 -14.25
C ALA A 104 1.27 5.25 -12.93
N PHE A 105 0.90 4.20 -12.18
CA PHE A 105 0.29 4.35 -10.85
C PHE A 105 1.29 4.90 -9.81
N GLY A 106 2.56 5.11 -10.18
CA GLY A 106 3.57 5.77 -9.34
C GLY A 106 3.84 5.05 -8.02
N GLU A 107 3.47 3.77 -7.92
CA GLU A 107 3.65 2.94 -6.73
C GLU A 107 5.13 2.68 -6.49
N ALA A 108 5.58 2.94 -5.27
CA ALA A 108 6.96 2.78 -4.87
C ALA A 108 7.06 2.08 -3.50
N GLN A 109 7.85 1.02 -3.45
CA GLN A 109 8.16 0.31 -2.21
C GLN A 109 9.23 1.10 -1.46
N VAL A 110 8.96 1.41 -0.20
CA VAL A 110 9.91 2.09 0.69
C VAL A 110 10.61 1.07 1.57
N LEU A 111 11.93 1.14 1.58
CA LEU A 111 12.82 0.28 2.35
C LEU A 111 13.76 1.18 3.15
N VAL A 112 13.95 0.88 4.44
CA VAL A 112 14.86 1.64 5.29
C VAL A 112 16.01 0.72 5.69
N GLN A 113 17.23 1.16 5.43
CA GLN A 113 18.43 0.48 5.93
C GLN A 113 18.63 0.88 7.40
N MET A 114 18.60 -0.10 8.28
CA MET A 114 18.69 0.05 9.73
C MET A 114 20.00 -0.55 10.26
N PHE A 115 20.50 0.00 11.35
CA PHE A 115 21.60 -0.57 12.15
C PHE A 115 21.27 -0.43 13.63
N ARG A 116 20.99 -1.55 14.31
CA ARG A 116 20.62 -1.59 15.73
C ARG A 116 19.52 -0.59 16.10
N GLY A 117 18.50 -0.48 15.24
CA GLY A 117 17.38 0.47 15.40
C GLY A 117 17.66 1.90 14.92
N ILE A 118 18.87 2.21 14.44
CA ILE A 118 19.22 3.53 13.88
C ILE A 118 19.02 3.50 12.34
N PRO A 119 18.15 4.37 11.77
CA PRO A 119 17.99 4.45 10.32
C PRO A 119 19.20 5.14 9.67
N LEU A 120 19.68 4.58 8.56
CA LEU A 120 20.87 5.06 7.84
C LEU A 120 20.55 5.62 6.45
N GLN A 121 19.66 4.96 5.73
CA GLN A 121 19.34 5.30 4.36
C GLN A 121 17.94 4.85 4.01
N VAL A 122 17.19 5.73 3.34
CA VAL A 122 15.91 5.41 2.73
C VAL A 122 16.14 5.01 1.27
N ARG A 123 15.52 3.91 0.86
CA ARG A 123 15.54 3.39 -0.50
C ARG A 123 14.11 3.28 -0.99
N VAL A 124 13.81 3.91 -2.11
CA VAL A 124 12.47 3.90 -2.71
C VAL A 124 12.57 3.26 -4.09
N ARG A 125 11.83 2.17 -4.31
CA ARG A 125 11.92 1.36 -5.54
C ARG A 125 10.59 1.32 -6.27
N ALA A 126 10.63 1.54 -7.59
CA ALA A 126 9.48 1.34 -8.47
C ALA A 126 9.94 0.61 -9.75
N GLY A 127 9.60 -0.68 -9.87
CA GLY A 127 10.09 -1.52 -10.95
C GLY A 127 11.62 -1.57 -11.00
N SER A 128 12.21 -1.04 -12.08
CA SER A 128 13.67 -0.97 -12.27
C SER A 128 14.30 0.35 -11.80
N GLU A 129 13.50 1.34 -11.43
CA GLU A 129 13.98 2.65 -10.96
C GLU A 129 14.10 2.63 -9.42
N GLU A 130 15.16 3.26 -8.89
CA GLU A 130 15.42 3.32 -7.45
C GLU A 130 15.99 4.69 -7.07
N ALA A 131 15.38 5.34 -6.08
CA ALA A 131 15.93 6.51 -5.40
C ALA A 131 16.55 6.09 -4.06
N ARG A 132 17.65 6.74 -3.69
CA ARG A 132 18.34 6.51 -2.41
C ARG A 132 18.70 7.84 -1.77
N VAL A 133 18.26 8.04 -0.54
CA VAL A 133 18.54 9.25 0.23
C VAL A 133 19.11 8.85 1.59
N ALA A 134 20.25 9.43 1.95
CA ALA A 134 20.88 9.19 3.24
C ALA A 134 20.13 9.94 4.35
N MET A 135 20.12 9.35 5.55
CA MET A 135 19.65 10.07 6.74
C MET A 135 20.60 11.24 7.09
N PRO A 136 20.11 12.28 7.79
CA PRO A 136 20.95 13.39 8.25
C PRO A 136 22.19 12.94 9.03
N THR A 137 23.24 13.75 9.01
CA THR A 137 24.57 13.40 9.57
C THR A 137 24.52 12.85 11.00
N ARG A 138 23.62 13.39 11.85
CA ARG A 138 23.44 12.93 13.24
C ARG A 138 23.15 11.42 13.36
N PHE A 139 22.42 10.83 12.41
CA PHE A 139 22.15 9.39 12.38
C PHE A 139 23.39 8.59 12.01
N THR A 140 24.16 9.08 11.03
CA THR A 140 25.40 8.43 10.61
C THR A 140 26.43 8.47 11.73
N GLU A 141 26.56 9.61 12.42
CA GLU A 141 27.43 9.76 13.59
C GLU A 141 27.00 8.84 14.73
N ALA A 142 25.70 8.80 15.05
CA ALA A 142 25.15 7.89 16.05
C ALA A 142 25.47 6.42 15.71
N ALA A 143 25.25 6.02 14.46
CA ALA A 143 25.54 4.65 14.01
C ALA A 143 27.04 4.31 14.04
N VAL A 144 27.93 5.27 13.71
CA VAL A 144 29.38 5.07 13.84
C VAL A 144 29.76 4.87 15.31
N ARG A 145 29.22 5.68 16.23
CA ARG A 145 29.45 5.51 17.67
C ARG A 145 28.96 4.16 18.17
N ALA A 146 27.72 3.79 17.83
CA ALA A 146 27.16 2.47 18.13
C ALA A 146 28.00 1.32 17.54
N GLY A 147 28.59 1.54 16.36
CA GLY A 147 29.46 0.60 15.65
C GLY A 147 30.83 0.39 16.26
N THR A 148 31.31 1.27 17.14
CA THR A 148 32.60 1.07 17.83
C THR A 148 32.63 -0.19 18.70
N ALA A 149 31.44 -0.69 19.10
CA ALA A 149 31.26 -1.95 19.81
C ALA A 149 31.13 -3.18 18.87
N SER A 150 31.04 -2.97 17.54
CA SER A 150 30.87 -4.03 16.53
C SER A 150 32.13 -4.20 15.66
N PRO A 151 32.67 -5.42 15.56
CA PRO A 151 33.78 -5.70 14.63
C PRO A 151 33.37 -5.65 13.15
N ASN A 152 32.08 -5.54 12.80
CA ASN A 152 31.60 -5.50 11.40
C ASN A 152 30.24 -4.79 11.24
N LEU A 153 30.20 -3.45 11.36
CA LEU A 153 28.99 -2.62 11.16
C LEU A 153 28.21 -2.95 9.87
N ILE A 154 28.90 -3.31 8.78
CA ILE A 154 28.26 -3.62 7.49
C ILE A 154 27.42 -4.91 7.56
N LYS A 155 27.86 -5.91 8.34
CA LYS A 155 27.18 -7.22 8.42
C LYS A 155 25.88 -7.18 9.24
N GLU A 156 25.75 -6.21 10.13
CA GLU A 156 24.59 -6.05 11.02
C GLU A 156 23.50 -5.15 10.43
N ARG A 157 23.73 -4.58 9.24
CA ARG A 157 22.72 -3.75 8.59
C ARG A 157 21.55 -4.61 8.14
N LYS A 158 20.35 -4.24 8.57
CA LYS A 158 19.10 -4.83 8.09
C LYS A 158 18.44 -3.88 7.10
N LEU A 159 17.67 -4.45 6.18
CA LEU A 159 16.81 -3.68 5.30
C LEU A 159 15.38 -4.01 5.69
N GLU A 160 14.65 -3.03 6.19
CA GLU A 160 13.29 -3.18 6.71
C GLU A 160 12.29 -2.57 5.72
N GLU A 161 11.13 -3.20 5.58
CA GLU A 161 10.05 -2.72 4.72
C GLU A 161 9.23 -1.66 5.45
N PHE A 162 9.09 -0.49 4.83
CA PHE A 162 8.40 0.69 5.41
C PHE A 162 7.10 1.01 4.67
N GLY A 163 6.54 0.01 3.99
CA GLY A 163 5.30 0.09 3.24
C GLY A 163 5.43 0.67 1.82
N VAL A 164 4.27 1.01 1.25
CA VAL A 164 4.13 1.48 -0.13
C VAL A 164 3.71 2.94 -0.15
N ARG A 165 4.33 3.71 -1.04
CA ARG A 165 4.03 5.13 -1.30
C ARG A 165 3.73 5.36 -2.77
N TYR A 166 3.17 6.51 -3.08
CA TYR A 166 2.74 6.84 -4.43
C TYR A 166 3.21 8.24 -4.78
N GLY A 167 3.87 8.40 -5.93
CA GLY A 167 4.45 9.67 -6.37
C GLY A 167 5.86 9.50 -6.93
N GLU A 168 6.58 10.61 -7.05
CA GLU A 168 7.96 10.62 -7.54
C GLU A 168 8.92 10.04 -6.48
N LEU A 169 9.85 9.18 -6.92
CA LEU A 169 10.69 8.39 -5.99
C LEU A 169 11.54 9.26 -5.07
N ASN A 170 12.05 10.39 -5.57
CA ASN A 170 12.87 11.30 -4.78
C ASN A 170 12.04 12.10 -3.77
N ASP A 171 10.83 12.51 -4.14
CA ASP A 171 9.92 13.23 -3.24
C ASP A 171 9.49 12.31 -2.10
N ILE A 172 9.09 11.08 -2.44
CA ILE A 172 8.80 10.03 -1.45
C ILE A 172 9.99 9.81 -0.52
N ALA A 173 11.20 9.65 -1.07
CA ALA A 173 12.39 9.41 -0.26
C ALA A 173 12.68 10.60 0.68
N GLY A 174 12.52 11.83 0.20
CA GLY A 174 12.68 13.05 0.99
C GLY A 174 11.65 13.15 2.12
N GLU A 175 10.37 12.90 1.83
CA GLU A 175 9.30 12.89 2.84
C GLU A 175 9.58 11.87 3.94
N ILE A 176 9.95 10.63 3.59
CA ILE A 176 10.25 9.58 4.57
C ILE A 176 11.49 9.93 5.40
N VAL A 177 12.52 10.53 4.81
CA VAL A 177 13.68 11.02 5.58
C VAL A 177 13.26 12.08 6.58
N GLN A 178 12.39 13.03 6.21
CA GLN A 178 11.90 14.06 7.14
C GLN A 178 11.03 13.47 8.26
N GLU A 179 10.20 12.48 7.94
CA GLU A 179 9.38 11.76 8.91
C GLU A 179 10.25 11.01 9.92
N LEU A 180 11.23 10.22 9.44
CA LEU A 180 12.18 9.53 10.29
C LEU A 180 13.04 10.52 11.10
N ASP A 181 13.46 11.65 10.51
CA ASP A 181 14.18 12.69 11.25
C ASP A 181 13.32 13.29 12.37
N ALA A 182 12.01 13.45 12.16
CA ALA A 182 11.09 13.89 13.21
C ALA A 182 10.87 12.82 14.30
N SER A 183 10.79 11.54 13.91
CA SER A 183 10.55 10.39 14.80
C SER A 183 11.65 10.09 15.81
N TYR A 184 12.90 10.43 15.46
CA TYR A 184 14.07 10.11 16.26
C TYR A 184 14.67 11.40 16.81
N ASP A 185 14.19 11.85 17.96
CA ASP A 185 14.83 12.96 18.68
C ASP A 185 16.26 12.57 19.14
N ASP A 186 17.06 13.57 19.50
CA ASP A 186 18.46 13.33 19.89
C ASP A 186 18.56 12.45 21.14
N ALA A 187 17.60 12.55 22.07
CA ALA A 187 17.56 11.71 23.26
C ALA A 187 17.36 10.23 22.90
N ARG A 188 16.42 9.91 22.01
CA ARG A 188 16.18 8.56 21.49
C ARG A 188 17.39 8.03 20.76
N LEU A 189 18.07 8.85 19.95
CA LEU A 189 19.31 8.42 19.28
C LEU A 189 20.41 8.07 20.28
N GLU A 190 20.62 8.89 21.31
CA GLU A 190 21.63 8.59 22.34
C GLU A 190 21.27 7.34 23.17
N GLU A 191 19.99 7.09 23.42
CA GLU A 191 19.53 5.85 24.04
C GLU A 191 19.85 4.63 23.17
N LEU A 192 19.55 4.70 21.87
CA LEU A 192 19.87 3.64 20.91
C LEU A 192 21.37 3.39 20.84
N VAL A 193 22.20 4.44 20.84
CA VAL A 193 23.66 4.33 20.86
C VAL A 193 24.14 3.66 22.14
N SER A 194 23.67 4.14 23.30
CA SER A 194 24.05 3.61 24.61
C SER A 194 23.69 2.13 24.74
N ARG A 195 22.50 1.76 24.27
CA ARG A 195 22.03 0.38 24.24
C ARG A 195 22.84 -0.48 23.27
N ALA A 196 23.09 0.01 22.06
CA ALA A 196 23.92 -0.67 21.09
C ALA A 196 25.34 -0.91 21.60
N MET A 197 25.88 -0.06 22.48
CA MET A 197 27.20 -0.31 23.09
C MET A 197 27.16 -1.36 24.22
N GLN A 198 26.00 -1.62 24.80
CA GLN A 198 25.79 -2.58 25.90
C GLN A 198 25.32 -3.96 25.41
N GLU A 199 24.62 -4.02 24.28
CA GLU A 199 23.99 -5.25 23.76
C GLU A 199 24.92 -6.08 22.85
N THR A 200 24.85 -7.41 23.04
CA THR A 200 25.38 -8.41 22.10
C THR A 200 24.47 -8.54 20.86
N PRO A 201 24.97 -9.02 19.70
CA PRO A 201 24.25 -9.03 18.43
C PRO A 201 22.87 -9.73 18.41
N ASP A 202 22.56 -10.55 19.42
CA ASP A 202 21.31 -11.33 19.56
C ASP A 202 20.34 -10.77 20.62
N ALA A 203 20.56 -9.54 21.12
CA ALA A 203 19.62 -8.92 22.04
C ALA A 203 18.26 -8.66 21.35
N PRO A 204 17.12 -8.94 22.01
CA PRO A 204 15.81 -8.69 21.43
C PRO A 204 15.61 -7.20 21.14
N GLU A 205 15.08 -6.90 19.96
CA GLU A 205 14.70 -5.53 19.58
C GLU A 205 13.69 -4.99 20.60
N ALA A 206 14.01 -3.84 21.21
CA ALA A 206 13.11 -3.18 22.13
C ALA A 206 11.79 -2.86 21.42
N PRO A 207 10.64 -2.97 22.09
CA PRO A 207 9.38 -2.55 21.50
C PRO A 207 9.51 -1.12 21.02
N GLU A 208 9.05 -0.85 19.79
CA GLU A 208 8.79 0.50 19.32
C GLU A 208 7.89 1.15 20.36
N THR A 209 8.42 2.09 21.14
CA THR A 209 7.73 2.61 22.33
C THR A 209 6.54 3.47 21.92
N ALA A 210 5.40 2.83 21.61
CA ALA A 210 4.10 3.30 22.03
C ALA A 210 4.00 2.97 23.53
N GLY A 211 4.73 3.72 24.35
CA GLY A 211 4.46 3.72 25.79
C GLY A 211 3.14 4.43 26.03
N ASP A 212 2.53 4.22 27.21
CA ASP A 212 1.48 5.10 27.74
C ASP A 212 2.04 6.52 27.88
N ALA A 213 2.19 7.22 26.76
CA ALA A 213 2.56 8.62 26.74
C ALA A 213 1.42 9.35 27.40
N ASP A 214 1.74 10.20 28.38
CA ASP A 214 0.77 11.09 29.00
C ASP A 214 0.04 11.86 27.89
N VAL A 215 -1.24 11.54 27.70
CA VAL A 215 -2.13 12.15 26.71
C VAL A 215 -2.07 13.68 26.84
N SER A 216 -1.88 14.20 28.06
CA SER A 216 -1.70 15.63 28.32
C SER A 216 -0.39 16.17 27.74
N ALA A 217 0.73 15.47 27.91
CA ALA A 217 2.02 15.86 27.36
C ALA A 217 2.01 15.81 25.82
N ALA A 218 1.40 14.78 25.24
CA ALA A 218 1.23 14.68 23.78
C ALA A 218 0.34 15.83 23.25
N ALA A 219 -0.75 16.17 23.96
CA ALA A 219 -1.61 17.29 23.60
C ALA A 219 -0.90 18.65 23.64
N GLU A 220 0.02 18.85 24.59
CA GLU A 220 0.84 20.07 24.65
C GLU A 220 1.83 20.13 23.47
N GLN A 221 2.53 19.03 23.20
CA GLN A 221 3.53 18.98 22.13
C GLN A 221 2.91 19.09 20.73
N LEU A 222 1.68 18.61 20.54
CA LEU A 222 0.91 18.81 19.30
C LEU A 222 0.59 20.28 19.01
N ARG A 223 0.79 21.21 19.95
CA ARG A 223 0.64 22.67 19.73
C ARG A 223 1.96 23.35 19.38
N SER A 224 3.06 22.60 19.28
CA SER A 224 4.37 23.15 18.94
C SER A 224 4.36 23.83 17.57
N PRO A 225 5.04 24.98 17.40
CA PRO A 225 5.25 25.57 16.08
C PRO A 225 6.14 24.68 15.18
N ASP A 226 6.96 23.80 15.77
CA ASP A 226 7.77 22.83 15.03
C ASP A 226 6.97 21.57 14.74
N TRP A 227 6.68 21.34 13.47
CA TRP A 227 5.95 20.16 13.00
C TRP A 227 6.67 18.85 13.32
N LYS A 228 8.01 18.84 13.43
CA LYS A 228 8.74 17.62 13.80
C LYS A 228 8.41 17.17 15.21
N LEU A 229 8.29 18.13 16.14
CA LEU A 229 7.86 17.85 17.51
C LEU A 229 6.41 17.37 17.55
N ARG A 230 5.52 17.93 16.73
CA ARG A 230 4.12 17.46 16.61
C ARG A 230 4.05 16.03 16.06
N TYR A 231 4.82 15.73 15.02
CA TYR A 231 4.89 14.40 14.41
C TYR A 231 5.46 13.36 15.40
N ALA A 232 6.54 13.71 16.11
CA ALA A 232 7.13 12.87 17.15
C ALA A 232 6.17 12.59 18.31
N ALA A 233 5.39 13.60 18.72
CA ALA A 233 4.36 13.45 19.73
C ALA A 233 3.28 12.47 19.27
N LEU A 234 2.82 12.62 18.03
CA LEU A 234 1.81 11.75 17.45
C LEU A 234 2.27 10.29 17.44
N GLN A 235 3.51 10.00 17.04
CA GLN A 235 4.04 8.63 17.02
C GLN A 235 4.15 7.95 18.39
N LYS A 236 4.19 8.72 19.48
CA LYS A 236 4.22 8.18 20.84
C LYS A 236 2.81 7.87 21.37
N ILE A 237 1.76 8.29 20.67
CA ILE A 237 0.37 8.04 21.04
C ILE A 237 -0.02 6.62 20.64
N GLN A 238 -0.57 5.86 21.58
CA GLN A 238 -1.26 4.60 21.28
C GLN A 238 -2.65 4.91 20.70
N PRO A 239 -3.00 4.46 19.47
CA PRO A 239 -4.33 4.67 18.92
C PRO A 239 -5.41 3.98 19.78
N SER A 240 -6.36 4.76 20.28
CA SER A 240 -7.52 4.29 21.04
C SER A 240 -8.64 5.35 21.01
N LEU A 241 -9.84 4.99 21.47
CA LEU A 241 -10.94 5.97 21.63
C LEU A 241 -10.59 7.12 22.60
N GLU A 242 -9.68 6.89 23.56
CA GLU A 242 -9.20 7.93 24.48
C GLU A 242 -8.34 8.96 23.74
N THR A 243 -7.51 8.52 22.80
CA THR A 243 -6.59 9.38 22.05
C THR A 243 -7.20 9.93 20.76
N LEU A 244 -8.42 9.49 20.41
CA LEU A 244 -9.19 9.97 19.27
C LEU A 244 -9.23 11.51 19.16
N PRO A 245 -9.48 12.30 20.22
CA PRO A 245 -9.47 13.77 20.12
C PRO A 245 -8.15 14.35 19.63
N LEU A 246 -7.01 13.72 19.97
CA LEU A 246 -5.68 14.14 19.50
C LEU A 246 -5.48 13.79 18.03
N LEU A 247 -5.94 12.61 17.59
CA LEU A 247 -5.89 12.23 16.17
C LEU A 247 -6.78 13.14 15.32
N VAL A 248 -7.97 13.48 15.83
CA VAL A 248 -8.88 14.43 15.17
C VAL A 248 -8.23 15.80 15.07
N HIS A 249 -7.56 16.29 16.10
CA HIS A 249 -6.79 17.53 16.02
C HIS A 249 -5.69 17.46 14.96
N ALA A 250 -4.94 16.36 14.91
CA ALA A 250 -3.87 16.14 13.94
C ALA A 250 -4.35 16.04 12.47
N LEU A 251 -5.61 15.68 12.22
CA LEU A 251 -6.21 15.76 10.87
C LEU A 251 -6.30 17.20 10.32
N HIS A 252 -6.11 18.22 11.15
CA HIS A 252 -6.13 19.63 10.74
C HIS A 252 -4.75 20.26 10.67
N ASP A 253 -3.69 19.48 10.83
CA ASP A 253 -2.32 19.99 10.81
C ASP A 253 -1.95 20.57 9.44
N GLU A 254 -1.18 21.66 9.43
CA GLU A 254 -0.64 22.24 8.19
C GLU A 254 0.27 21.25 7.45
N ASN A 255 0.94 20.35 8.18
CA ASN A 255 1.87 19.38 7.63
C ASN A 255 1.13 18.11 7.17
N THR A 256 1.27 17.79 5.89
CA THR A 256 0.64 16.62 5.26
C THR A 256 1.05 15.29 5.89
N SER A 257 2.30 15.12 6.34
CA SER A 257 2.76 13.88 6.96
C SER A 257 2.05 13.62 8.29
N ILE A 258 1.72 14.67 9.06
CA ILE A 258 0.94 14.57 10.30
C ILE A 258 -0.50 14.17 10.00
N ARG A 259 -1.18 14.88 9.07
CA ARG A 259 -2.56 14.54 8.69
C ARG A 259 -2.70 13.10 8.20
N ARG A 260 -1.73 12.66 7.40
CA ARG A 260 -1.67 11.30 6.88
C ARG A 260 -1.40 10.27 7.97
N LEU A 261 -0.48 10.53 8.91
CA LEU A 261 -0.23 9.64 10.05
C LEU A 261 -1.47 9.52 10.94
N ALA A 262 -2.14 10.64 11.23
CA ALA A 262 -3.40 10.64 11.97
C ALA A 262 -4.48 9.79 11.26
N THR A 263 -4.55 9.85 9.93
CA THR A 263 -5.47 9.02 9.13
C THR A 263 -5.17 7.52 9.25
N VAL A 264 -3.89 7.13 9.31
CA VAL A 264 -3.48 5.74 9.58
C VAL A 264 -3.94 5.32 10.98
N TYR A 265 -3.63 6.13 12.01
CA TYR A 265 -3.98 5.81 13.39
C TYR A 265 -5.49 5.76 13.66
N LEU A 266 -6.29 6.55 12.96
CA LEU A 266 -7.75 6.39 12.98
C LEU A 266 -8.17 4.99 12.52
N GLY A 267 -7.48 4.43 11.53
CA GLY A 267 -7.66 3.05 11.10
C GLY A 267 -7.30 2.02 12.15
N ASP A 268 -6.23 2.28 12.91
CA ASP A 268 -5.75 1.38 13.96
C ASP A 268 -6.69 1.28 15.16
N ILE A 269 -7.54 2.30 15.39
CA ILE A 269 -8.58 2.26 16.43
C ILE A 269 -9.64 1.18 16.11
N LYS A 270 -9.99 0.99 14.83
CA LYS A 270 -10.94 -0.04 14.36
C LYS A 270 -12.36 0.03 14.94
N GLU A 271 -12.77 1.20 15.43
CA GLU A 271 -14.12 1.44 15.97
C GLU A 271 -14.94 2.36 15.04
N PRO A 272 -16.27 2.18 14.93
CA PRO A 272 -17.12 3.00 14.03
C PRO A 272 -17.05 4.51 14.28
N GLU A 273 -16.69 4.94 15.49
CA GLU A 273 -16.51 6.33 15.90
C GLU A 273 -15.48 7.08 15.04
N VAL A 274 -14.57 6.37 14.38
CA VAL A 274 -13.56 7.00 13.51
C VAL A 274 -14.08 7.36 12.12
N LEU A 275 -15.20 6.77 11.70
CA LEU A 275 -15.72 6.89 10.34
C LEU A 275 -15.97 8.35 9.90
N PRO A 276 -16.63 9.22 10.69
CA PRO A 276 -16.82 10.62 10.30
C PRO A 276 -15.50 11.37 10.06
N HIS A 277 -14.43 10.97 10.76
CA HIS A 277 -13.11 11.56 10.64
C HIS A 277 -12.37 11.05 9.39
N LEU A 278 -12.54 9.77 9.05
CA LEU A 278 -12.05 9.21 7.79
C LEU A 278 -12.79 9.81 6.57
N TYR A 279 -14.09 10.09 6.67
CA TYR A 279 -14.83 10.79 5.61
C TYR A 279 -14.30 12.20 5.37
N ARG A 280 -13.88 12.90 6.43
CA ARG A 280 -13.20 14.18 6.30
C ARG A 280 -11.83 14.02 5.63
N ALA A 281 -11.06 13.01 6.01
CA ALA A 281 -9.76 12.74 5.40
C ALA A 281 -9.85 12.37 3.91
N LEU A 282 -10.96 11.75 3.48
CA LEU A 282 -11.30 11.55 2.06
C LEU A 282 -11.52 12.86 1.29
N GLU A 283 -11.67 13.99 1.96
CA GLU A 283 -11.85 15.32 1.35
C GLU A 283 -10.61 16.22 1.51
N ASP A 284 -9.48 15.69 2.02
CA ASP A 284 -8.23 16.43 2.20
C ASP A 284 -7.70 17.02 0.89
N ASP A 285 -7.05 18.18 0.95
CA ASP A 285 -6.45 18.81 -0.25
C ASP A 285 -5.36 17.94 -0.88
N THR A 286 -4.67 17.12 -0.08
CA THR A 286 -3.56 16.29 -0.53
C THR A 286 -4.05 14.89 -0.94
N PRO A 287 -3.82 14.45 -2.20
CA PRO A 287 -4.23 13.12 -2.66
C PRO A 287 -3.68 11.96 -1.84
N ALA A 288 -2.48 12.10 -1.25
CA ALA A 288 -1.89 11.07 -0.40
C ALA A 288 -2.70 10.82 0.88
N VAL A 289 -3.29 11.87 1.48
CA VAL A 289 -4.17 11.76 2.65
C VAL A 289 -5.51 11.13 2.25
N ARG A 290 -6.14 11.62 1.17
CA ARG A 290 -7.39 11.06 0.64
C ARG A 290 -7.28 9.57 0.32
N ARG A 291 -6.20 9.17 -0.35
CA ARG A 291 -5.91 7.77 -0.64
C ARG A 291 -5.74 6.98 0.66
N THR A 292 -4.96 7.49 1.62
CA THR A 292 -4.79 6.82 2.92
C THR A 292 -6.13 6.61 3.61
N ALA A 293 -7.04 7.58 3.56
CA ALA A 293 -8.39 7.42 4.09
C ALA A 293 -9.18 6.32 3.38
N GLY A 294 -9.10 6.24 2.04
CA GLY A 294 -9.70 5.17 1.26
C GLY A 294 -9.12 3.78 1.57
N ASP A 295 -7.80 3.68 1.76
CA ASP A 295 -7.11 2.46 2.19
C ASP A 295 -7.65 2.03 3.56
N THR A 296 -7.64 2.95 4.54
CA THR A 296 -8.15 2.70 5.89
C THR A 296 -9.61 2.25 5.89
N LEU A 297 -10.48 2.90 5.11
CA LEU A 297 -11.89 2.50 5.01
C LEU A 297 -12.06 1.11 4.39
N SER A 298 -11.20 0.73 3.45
CA SER A 298 -11.19 -0.62 2.87
C SER A 298 -10.77 -1.67 3.88
N ASP A 299 -9.78 -1.35 4.73
CA ASP A 299 -9.32 -2.25 5.78
C ASP A 299 -10.40 -2.46 6.86
N LEU A 300 -11.09 -1.38 7.26
CA LEU A 300 -12.23 -1.45 8.18
C LEU A 300 -13.41 -2.23 7.59
N GLY A 301 -13.70 -2.01 6.31
CA GLY A 301 -14.75 -2.71 5.58
C GLY A 301 -16.18 -2.43 6.09
N ASP A 302 -16.41 -1.28 6.72
CA ASP A 302 -17.72 -0.91 7.27
C ASP A 302 -18.67 -0.37 6.16
N PRO A 303 -19.83 -1.01 5.93
CA PRO A 303 -20.81 -0.55 4.94
C PRO A 303 -21.30 0.88 5.12
N ALA A 304 -21.21 1.47 6.31
CA ALA A 304 -21.56 2.87 6.54
C ALA A 304 -20.72 3.84 5.68
N ALA A 305 -19.56 3.41 5.18
CA ALA A 305 -18.69 4.20 4.31
C ALA A 305 -19.09 4.18 2.83
N ILE A 306 -20.08 3.38 2.42
CA ILE A 306 -20.54 3.27 1.02
C ILE A 306 -20.86 4.65 0.41
N PRO A 307 -21.62 5.56 1.05
CA PRO A 307 -21.91 6.87 0.45
C PRO A 307 -20.66 7.73 0.23
N ALA A 308 -19.70 7.68 1.16
CA ALA A 308 -18.46 8.44 1.05
C ALA A 308 -17.57 7.89 -0.07
N MET A 309 -17.45 6.57 -0.16
CA MET A 309 -16.66 5.92 -1.22
C MET A 309 -17.33 6.03 -2.60
N ALA A 310 -18.66 6.02 -2.67
CA ALA A 310 -19.40 6.33 -3.90
C ALA A 310 -19.09 7.75 -4.41
N LYS A 311 -18.99 8.75 -3.52
CA LYS A 311 -18.56 10.10 -3.87
C LYS A 311 -17.09 10.13 -4.33
N ALA A 312 -16.21 9.35 -3.70
CA ALA A 312 -14.79 9.27 -4.03
C ALA A 312 -14.50 8.68 -5.42
N LEU A 313 -15.46 8.01 -6.07
CA LEU A 313 -15.38 7.63 -7.48
C LEU A 313 -15.24 8.83 -8.43
N ALA A 314 -15.56 10.06 -7.98
CA ALA A 314 -15.39 11.28 -8.76
C ALA A 314 -14.10 12.06 -8.42
N ASP A 315 -13.17 11.48 -7.64
CA ASP A 315 -11.95 12.16 -7.24
C ASP A 315 -11.05 12.50 -8.44
N ARG A 316 -10.36 13.64 -8.36
CA ARG A 316 -9.41 14.08 -9.39
C ARG A 316 -8.23 13.11 -9.54
N ASN A 317 -7.86 12.44 -8.47
CA ASN A 317 -6.75 11.49 -8.43
C ASN A 317 -7.26 10.06 -8.70
N LYS A 318 -6.70 9.43 -9.73
CA LYS A 318 -7.04 8.06 -10.16
C LYS A 318 -6.84 6.99 -9.08
N LEU A 319 -5.86 7.14 -8.17
CA LEU A 319 -5.64 6.17 -7.09
C LEU A 319 -6.77 6.22 -6.09
N VAL A 320 -7.28 7.42 -5.78
CA VAL A 320 -8.43 7.59 -4.88
C VAL A 320 -9.68 6.96 -5.52
N ARG A 321 -9.92 7.21 -6.82
CA ARG A 321 -11.03 6.57 -7.55
C ARG A 321 -10.90 5.04 -7.60
N TRP A 322 -9.70 4.53 -7.83
CA TRP A 322 -9.45 3.08 -7.85
C TRP A 322 -9.72 2.45 -6.48
N ARG A 323 -9.27 3.08 -5.39
CA ARG A 323 -9.58 2.63 -4.02
C ARG A 323 -11.07 2.69 -3.71
N ALA A 324 -11.76 3.74 -4.15
CA ALA A 324 -13.21 3.84 -4.06
C ALA A 324 -13.93 2.68 -4.77
N ALA A 325 -13.56 2.38 -6.01
CA ALA A 325 -14.12 1.26 -6.76
C ALA A 325 -13.84 -0.09 -6.08
N ARG A 326 -12.64 -0.26 -5.52
CA ARG A 326 -12.25 -1.48 -4.80
C ARG A 326 -13.05 -1.69 -3.52
N PHE A 327 -13.22 -0.65 -2.71
CA PHE A 327 -14.09 -0.71 -1.52
C PHE A 327 -15.53 -1.09 -1.89
N LEU A 328 -16.08 -0.50 -2.96
CA LEU A 328 -17.46 -0.78 -3.38
C LEU A 328 -17.60 -2.19 -3.97
N TYR A 329 -16.54 -2.73 -4.56
CA TYR A 329 -16.48 -4.15 -4.84
C TYR A 329 -16.50 -4.99 -3.55
N GLU A 330 -15.68 -4.68 -2.56
CA GLU A 330 -15.56 -5.48 -1.33
C GLU A 330 -16.80 -5.43 -0.45
N VAL A 331 -17.44 -4.27 -0.32
CA VAL A 331 -18.46 -3.97 0.71
C VAL A 331 -19.76 -3.39 0.11
N GLY A 332 -19.71 -2.85 -1.11
CA GLY A 332 -20.82 -2.09 -1.70
C GLY A 332 -22.12 -2.88 -1.85
N ASP A 333 -23.23 -2.15 -1.89
CA ASP A 333 -24.55 -2.70 -2.14
C ASP A 333 -25.24 -1.96 -3.30
N ARG A 334 -26.54 -2.21 -3.48
CA ARG A 334 -27.32 -1.62 -4.57
C ARG A 334 -27.36 -0.09 -4.52
N SER A 335 -27.11 0.54 -3.38
CA SER A 335 -27.06 2.01 -3.25
C SER A 335 -25.87 2.63 -3.99
N ALA A 336 -24.82 1.85 -4.27
CA ALA A 336 -23.64 2.30 -4.99
C ALA A 336 -23.78 2.25 -6.53
N LEU A 337 -24.83 1.61 -7.06
CA LEU A 337 -24.95 1.31 -8.49
C LEU A 337 -24.94 2.56 -9.37
N ASP A 338 -25.62 3.63 -8.97
CA ASP A 338 -25.69 4.85 -9.78
C ASP A 338 -24.32 5.53 -9.88
N ALA A 339 -23.56 5.58 -8.78
CA ALA A 339 -22.21 6.12 -8.78
C ALA A 339 -21.23 5.25 -9.58
N LEU A 340 -21.33 3.92 -9.44
CA LEU A 340 -20.52 2.98 -10.23
C LEU A 340 -20.83 3.08 -11.73
N ARG A 341 -22.09 3.18 -12.13
CA ARG A 341 -22.47 3.38 -13.54
C ARG A 341 -21.93 4.69 -14.10
N ALA A 342 -21.97 5.76 -13.32
CA ALA A 342 -21.37 7.04 -13.70
C ALA A 342 -19.84 6.96 -13.90
N ALA A 343 -19.16 6.05 -13.19
CA ALA A 343 -17.72 5.82 -13.30
C ALA A 343 -17.32 4.68 -14.26
N ALA A 344 -18.27 4.05 -14.96
CA ALA A 344 -18.01 2.86 -15.79
C ALA A 344 -17.05 3.12 -16.97
N ASP A 345 -17.03 4.35 -17.45
CA ASP A 345 -16.18 4.83 -18.55
C ASP A 345 -15.03 5.74 -18.06
N ASP A 346 -14.55 5.54 -16.82
CA ASP A 346 -13.38 6.25 -16.27
C ASP A 346 -12.20 6.29 -17.27
N PRO A 347 -11.42 7.37 -17.40
CA PRO A 347 -10.28 7.38 -18.33
C PRO A 347 -9.18 6.37 -17.97
N GLU A 348 -9.05 5.99 -16.70
CA GLU A 348 -8.01 5.06 -16.25
C GLU A 348 -8.50 3.60 -16.32
N PHE A 349 -7.70 2.72 -16.94
CA PHE A 349 -8.12 1.35 -17.23
C PHE A 349 -8.46 0.54 -15.97
N GLU A 350 -7.61 0.65 -14.96
CA GLU A 350 -7.68 -0.07 -13.69
C GLU A 350 -8.91 0.37 -12.91
N VAL A 351 -9.25 1.67 -12.98
CA VAL A 351 -10.48 2.19 -12.37
C VAL A 351 -11.69 1.62 -13.09
N ARG A 352 -11.76 1.69 -14.43
CA ARG A 352 -12.88 1.10 -15.20
C ARG A 352 -13.06 -0.38 -14.91
N MET A 353 -11.97 -1.14 -14.92
CA MET A 353 -11.99 -2.58 -14.67
C MET A 353 -12.55 -2.86 -13.28
N GLN A 354 -12.04 -2.17 -12.26
CA GLN A 354 -12.52 -2.33 -10.88
C GLN A 354 -14.01 -1.95 -10.73
N VAL A 355 -14.44 -0.87 -11.38
CA VAL A 355 -15.84 -0.42 -11.38
C VAL A 355 -16.75 -1.46 -12.05
N LYS A 356 -16.35 -2.02 -13.19
CA LYS A 356 -17.13 -3.05 -13.89
C LYS A 356 -17.29 -4.32 -13.07
N ILE A 357 -16.22 -4.77 -12.43
CA ILE A 357 -16.25 -5.93 -11.53
C ILE A 357 -17.19 -5.66 -10.32
N ALA A 358 -17.16 -4.44 -9.76
CA ALA A 358 -18.10 -4.04 -8.72
C ALA A 358 -19.56 -4.06 -9.21
N LEU A 359 -19.83 -3.55 -10.42
CA LEU A 359 -21.16 -3.59 -11.03
C LEU A 359 -21.64 -5.02 -11.25
N GLU A 360 -20.84 -5.88 -11.88
CA GLU A 360 -21.17 -7.28 -12.15
C GLU A 360 -21.50 -8.04 -10.86
N ARG A 361 -20.70 -7.83 -9.80
CA ARG A 361 -20.96 -8.42 -8.48
C ARG A 361 -22.32 -7.98 -7.92
N ILE A 362 -22.56 -6.67 -7.85
CA ILE A 362 -23.75 -6.09 -7.20
C ILE A 362 -25.01 -6.36 -8.02
N GLU A 363 -24.95 -6.26 -9.35
CA GLU A 363 -26.08 -6.53 -10.25
C GLU A 363 -26.40 -8.03 -10.32
N GLY A 364 -25.38 -8.89 -10.28
CA GLY A 364 -25.53 -10.34 -10.16
C GLY A 364 -26.05 -10.81 -8.80
N GLY A 365 -26.18 -9.93 -7.82
CA GLY A 365 -26.69 -10.25 -6.48
C GLY A 365 -25.70 -11.06 -5.63
N HIS A 366 -24.42 -11.06 -5.99
CA HIS A 366 -23.38 -11.74 -5.23
C HIS A 366 -23.10 -10.97 -3.93
N ALA A 367 -22.92 -11.71 -2.84
CA ALA A 367 -22.59 -11.12 -1.55
C ALA A 367 -21.30 -10.30 -1.62
N ALA A 368 -21.20 -9.28 -0.77
CA ALA A 368 -19.95 -8.56 -0.52
C ALA A 368 -18.85 -9.57 -0.12
N GLU A 369 -17.68 -9.47 -0.74
CA GLU A 369 -16.57 -10.37 -0.41
C GLU A 369 -16.03 -10.08 1.00
N GLY A 370 -16.22 -8.86 1.51
CA GLY A 370 -15.60 -8.36 2.73
C GLY A 370 -14.18 -7.87 2.49
N SER A 371 -13.60 -7.19 3.49
CA SER A 371 -12.22 -6.69 3.39
C SER A 371 -11.22 -7.85 3.23
N VAL A 372 -10.03 -7.56 2.70
CA VAL A 372 -8.95 -8.57 2.53
C VAL A 372 -8.70 -9.35 3.82
N TRP A 373 -8.77 -8.67 4.98
CA TRP A 373 -8.60 -9.32 6.27
C TRP A 373 -9.75 -10.29 6.59
N GLN A 374 -10.99 -9.90 6.33
CA GLN A 374 -12.15 -10.79 6.50
C GLN A 374 -12.06 -12.01 5.57
N GLN A 375 -11.59 -11.82 4.34
CA GLN A 375 -11.36 -12.91 3.40
C GLN A 375 -10.24 -13.86 3.87
N MET A 376 -9.12 -13.31 4.36
CA MET A 376 -8.00 -14.09 4.91
C MET A 376 -8.43 -14.92 6.13
N THR A 377 -9.20 -14.33 7.05
CA THR A 377 -9.69 -15.04 8.25
C THR A 377 -10.60 -16.21 7.86
N ARG A 378 -11.57 -16.00 6.96
CA ARG A 378 -12.44 -17.09 6.46
C ARG A 378 -11.66 -18.21 5.77
N ARG A 379 -10.56 -17.88 5.09
CA ARG A 379 -9.72 -18.85 4.38
C ARG A 379 -8.86 -19.70 5.32
N ASN A 380 -8.51 -19.19 6.50
CA ASN A 380 -7.76 -19.94 7.51
C ASN A 380 -8.66 -20.84 8.38
N GLU A 381 -9.97 -20.61 8.35
CA GLU A 381 -10.98 -21.41 9.07
C GLU A 381 -11.52 -22.60 8.25
N GLN A 382 -11.20 -22.68 6.96
CA GLN A 382 -11.52 -23.78 6.03
C GLN A 382 -10.31 -24.69 5.84
#